data_AF-A0A659SN06-F1
#
_entry.id   AF-A0A659SN06-F1
#
_cell.length_a   1.000
_cell.length_b   1.000
_cell.length_c   1.000
_cell.angle_alpha   90.00
_cell.angle_beta   90.00
_cell.angle_gamma   90.00
#
_symmetry.space_group_name_H-M   'P 1'
#
loop_
_entity.id
_entity.type
_entity.pdbx_description
1 polymer ?
#
loop_
_entity_poly.entity_id
_entity_poly.type
_entity_poly.pdbx_seq_one_letter_code
_entity_poly.pdbx_strand_id
1 'polypeptide(L)'
;VGGLIELNECLFAFCEQRELNGKQVVINPAANVGHLSLKSELLQAVKEEKFTIWAVDDVTDALPLLLNLVWDGEGQTTLMQTIQERIAQATQQEGRHRFPWPLR
;
A
#
# COMPACT_ATOMS: atom_id res chain seq x y z
N VAL A 1 10.73 -7.31 10.40
CA VAL A 1 11.22 -6.55 9.21
C VAL A 1 12.32 -5.62 9.68
N GLY A 2 13.54 -5.76 9.18
CA GLY A 2 14.65 -4.83 9.45
C GLY A 2 14.77 -3.80 8.31
N GLY A 3 15.39 -2.65 8.56
CA GLY A 3 15.66 -1.63 7.52
C GLY A 3 14.55 -0.61 7.26
N LEU A 4 13.53 -0.53 8.13
CA LEU A 4 12.45 0.45 7.98
C LEU A 4 12.95 1.89 8.00
N ILE A 5 13.90 2.24 8.87
CA ILE A 5 14.47 3.60 8.90
C ILE A 5 15.12 3.93 7.55
N GLU A 6 15.96 3.03 7.03
CA GLU A 6 16.66 3.20 5.75
C GLU A 6 15.68 3.36 4.59
N LEU A 7 14.57 2.63 4.60
CA LEU A 7 13.50 2.78 3.60
C LEU A 7 12.85 4.16 3.66
N ASN A 8 12.52 4.65 4.86
CA ASN A 8 11.93 5.99 5.02
C ASN A 8 12.90 7.08 4.51
N GLU A 9 14.19 6.97 4.83
CA GLU A 9 15.21 7.91 4.39
C GLU A 9 15.45 7.85 2.88
N CYS A 10 15.51 6.65 2.31
CA CYS A 10 15.71 6.47 0.87
C CYS A 10 14.53 7.04 0.07
N LEU A 11 13.29 6.79 0.52
CA LEU A 11 12.11 7.36 -0.11
C LEU A 11 12.08 8.89 0.03
N PHE A 12 12.39 9.42 1.22
CA PHE A 12 12.47 10.86 1.43
C PHE A 12 13.46 11.53 0.47
N ALA A 13 14.68 11.00 0.36
CA ALA A 13 15.70 11.52 -0.56
C ALA A 13 15.24 11.45 -2.03
N PHE A 14 14.54 10.38 -2.42
CA PHE A 14 13.97 10.26 -3.76
C PHE A 14 12.86 11.29 -4.04
N CYS A 15 12.05 11.58 -3.03
CA CYS A 15 10.95 12.55 -3.12
C CYS A 15 11.46 14.00 -3.09
N GLU A 16 12.51 14.28 -2.31
CA GLU A 16 13.16 15.59 -2.25
C GLU A 16 13.73 15.99 -3.61
N GLN A 17 14.37 15.07 -4.33
CA GLN A 17 14.85 15.28 -5.70
C GLN A 17 13.75 15.62 -6.72
N ARG A 18 12.48 15.31 -6.40
CA ARG A 18 11.31 15.51 -7.27
C ARG A 18 10.37 16.59 -6.78
N GLU A 19 10.82 17.39 -5.82
CA GLU A 19 10.04 18.37 -5.07
C GLU A 19 8.93 17.73 -4.21
N LEU A 20 9.00 17.97 -2.90
CA LEU A 20 7.97 17.53 -1.95
C LEU A 20 6.71 18.39 -2.13
N ASN A 21 5.60 17.74 -2.44
CA ASN A 21 4.32 18.39 -2.71
C ASN A 21 3.25 18.03 -1.67
N GLY A 22 3.64 17.37 -0.57
CA GLY A 22 2.78 16.97 0.53
C GLY A 22 1.97 15.69 0.27
N LYS A 23 1.94 15.19 -0.97
CA LYS A 23 1.22 13.95 -1.30
C LYS A 23 2.07 12.71 -1.09
N GLN A 24 3.34 12.88 -0.77
CA GLN A 24 4.26 11.76 -0.54
C GLN A 24 3.98 11.14 0.83
N VAL A 25 3.66 9.84 0.80
CA VAL A 25 3.29 9.05 1.97
C VAL A 25 4.16 7.81 2.05
N VAL A 26 4.58 7.45 3.25
CA VAL A 26 5.20 6.15 3.55
C VAL A 26 4.37 5.43 4.61
N ILE A 27 4.11 4.15 4.39
CA ILE A 27 3.31 3.30 5.28
C ILE A 27 4.26 2.38 6.04
N ASN A 28 4.24 2.48 7.37
CA ASN A 28 5.08 1.71 8.29
C ASN A 28 4.20 0.86 9.21
N PRO A 29 4.63 -0.34 9.61
CA PRO A 29 3.93 -1.10 10.65
C PRO A 29 4.02 -0.36 11.99
N ALA A 30 2.89 -0.24 12.70
CA ALA A 30 2.79 0.46 13.98
C ALA A 30 3.76 -0.12 15.03
N ALA A 31 3.98 -1.45 15.00
CA ALA A 31 4.94 -2.15 15.84
C ALA A 31 6.38 -1.59 15.78
N ASN A 32 6.75 -0.89 14.71
CA ASN A 32 8.10 -0.36 14.52
C ASN A 32 8.23 1.13 14.84
N VAL A 33 7.13 1.82 15.17
CA VAL A 33 7.13 3.27 15.42
C VAL A 33 8.03 3.65 16.58
N GLY A 34 8.05 2.84 17.65
CA GLY A 34 8.91 3.08 18.82
C GLY A 34 10.41 2.99 18.54
N HIS A 35 10.80 2.45 17.39
CA HIS A 35 12.20 2.31 16.96
C HIS A 35 12.58 3.29 15.84
N LEU A 36 11.70 4.23 15.46
CA LEU A 36 11.98 5.20 14.40
C LEU A 36 12.86 6.34 14.92
N SER A 37 14.15 6.29 14.58
CA SER A 37 15.08 7.41 14.70
C SER A 37 15.28 8.03 13.34
N LEU A 38 14.54 9.11 13.06
CA LEU A 38 14.56 9.80 11.76
C LEU A 38 15.54 10.98 11.80
N LYS A 39 16.17 11.27 10.66
CA LYS A 39 17.01 12.46 10.47
C LYS A 39 16.20 13.76 10.67
N SER A 40 16.87 14.80 11.13
CA SER A 40 16.27 16.12 11.43
C SER A 40 15.55 16.74 10.23
N GLU A 41 16.07 16.55 9.02
CA GLU A 41 15.48 17.06 7.77
C GLU A 41 14.14 16.40 7.46
N LEU A 42 14.07 15.08 7.65
CA LEU A 42 12.84 14.32 7.46
C LEU A 42 11.80 14.69 8.53
N LEU A 43 12.22 14.88 9.80
CA LEU A 43 11.36 15.41 10.85
C LEU A 43 10.81 16.80 10.51
N GLN A 44 11.63 17.67 9.92
CA GLN A 44 11.21 19.01 9.52
C GLN A 44 10.20 18.96 8.36
N ALA A 45 10.43 18.11 7.36
CA ALA A 45 9.49 17.92 6.26
C ALA A 45 8.15 17.35 6.73
N VAL A 46 8.15 16.46 7.73
CA VAL A 46 6.93 15.97 8.37
C VAL A 46 6.21 17.10 9.12
N LYS A 47 6.94 17.93 9.87
CA LYS A 47 6.36 19.11 10.56
C LYS A 47 5.79 20.15 9.61
N GLU A 48 6.37 20.29 8.43
CA GLU A 48 5.90 21.20 7.38
C GLU A 48 4.80 20.60 6.50
N GLU A 49 4.28 19.41 6.85
CA GLU A 49 3.24 18.68 6.10
C GLU A 49 3.64 18.37 4.64
N LYS A 50 4.95 18.38 4.35
CA LYS A 50 5.52 18.09 3.02
C LYS A 50 5.71 16.59 2.79
N PHE A 51 5.74 15.79 3.86
CA PHE A 51 5.92 14.35 3.83
C PHE A 51 5.15 13.71 4.97
N THR A 52 4.44 12.60 4.73
CA THR A 52 3.62 11.97 5.77
C THR A 52 4.03 10.53 6.01
N ILE A 53 4.21 10.16 7.29
CA ILE A 53 4.46 8.78 7.72
C ILE A 53 3.19 8.24 8.36
N TRP A 54 2.65 7.16 7.81
CA TRP A 54 1.44 6.50 8.30
C TRP A 54 1.82 5.22 9.01
N ALA A 55 1.34 5.07 10.23
CA ALA A 55 1.48 3.83 10.99
C ALA A 55 0.21 2.99 10.84
N VAL A 56 0.35 1.74 10.44
CA VAL A 56 -0.77 0.79 10.27
C VAL A 56 -0.51 -0.49 11.04
N ASP A 57 -1.56 -1.09 11.59
CA ASP A 57 -1.47 -2.38 12.29
C ASP A 57 -1.71 -3.54 11.33
N ASP A 58 -2.65 -3.39 10.38
CA ASP A 58 -2.98 -4.40 9.39
C ASP A 58 -2.95 -3.85 7.94
N VAL A 59 -2.79 -4.74 6.97
CA VAL A 59 -2.82 -4.38 5.53
C VAL A 59 -4.17 -3.76 5.15
N THR A 60 -5.25 -4.17 5.82
CA THR A 60 -6.59 -3.63 5.62
C THR A 60 -6.72 -2.15 5.98
N ASP A 61 -5.88 -1.63 6.88
CA ASP A 61 -5.81 -0.20 7.19
C ASP A 61 -5.10 0.59 6.07
N ALA A 62 -4.15 -0.05 5.39
CA ALA A 62 -3.34 0.57 4.34
C ALA A 62 -4.06 0.66 2.99
N LEU A 63 -4.90 -0.33 2.68
CA LEU A 63 -5.56 -0.44 1.37
C LEU A 63 -6.48 0.74 1.03
N PRO A 64 -7.31 1.25 1.96
CA PRO A 64 -8.11 2.45 1.70
C PRO A 64 -7.27 3.69 1.37
N LEU A 65 -6.07 3.80 1.95
CA LEU A 65 -5.17 4.94 1.73
C LEU A 65 -4.58 4.95 0.33
N LEU A 66 -4.27 3.75 -0.19
CA LEU A 66 -3.64 3.57 -1.49
C LEU A 66 -4.65 3.58 -2.63
N LEU A 67 -5.83 3.02 -2.39
CA LEU A 67 -6.82 2.75 -3.44
C LEU A 67 -8.01 3.69 -3.39
N ASN A 68 -8.12 4.51 -2.35
CA ASN A 68 -9.25 5.41 -2.11
C ASN A 68 -10.61 4.68 -2.15
N LEU A 69 -10.61 3.42 -1.72
CA LEU A 69 -11.75 2.51 -1.69
C LEU A 69 -11.87 1.89 -0.31
N VAL A 70 -13.10 1.77 0.18
CA VAL A 70 -13.36 1.14 1.47
C VAL A 70 -13.06 -0.37 1.38
N TRP A 71 -12.32 -0.88 2.37
CA TRP A 71 -11.98 -2.30 2.46
C TRP A 71 -13.23 -3.16 2.65
N ASP A 72 -14.04 -2.85 3.68
CA ASP A 72 -15.34 -3.45 3.96
C ASP A 72 -16.36 -2.39 4.45
N GLY A 73 -17.59 -2.48 3.99
CA GLY A 73 -18.64 -1.53 4.35
C GLY A 73 -19.99 -1.91 3.74
N GLU A 74 -21.04 -1.86 4.55
CA GLU A 74 -22.40 -2.12 4.08
C GLU A 74 -22.88 -0.96 3.18
N GLY A 75 -23.22 -1.26 1.92
CA GLY A 75 -23.86 -0.32 1.00
C GLY A 75 -22.96 0.38 -0.03
N GLN A 76 -21.68 0.03 -0.15
CA GLN A 76 -20.78 0.53 -1.20
C GLN A 76 -20.02 -0.61 -1.90
N THR A 77 -19.53 -0.38 -3.12
CA THR A 77 -18.66 -1.33 -3.82
C THR A 77 -17.34 -1.46 -3.07
N THR A 78 -17.17 -2.57 -2.33
CA THR A 78 -15.98 -2.80 -1.52
C THR A 78 -14.82 -3.33 -2.35
N LEU A 79 -13.60 -3.06 -1.88
CA LEU A 79 -12.41 -3.63 -2.50
C LEU A 79 -12.45 -5.16 -2.44
N MET A 80 -12.92 -5.73 -1.33
CA MET A 80 -13.08 -7.18 -1.16
C MET A 80 -13.96 -7.80 -2.25
N GLN A 81 -15.12 -7.20 -2.53
CA GLN A 81 -16.04 -7.71 -3.56
C GLN A 81 -15.39 -7.67 -4.94
N THR A 82 -14.65 -6.60 -5.26
CA THR A 82 -13.95 -6.47 -6.54
C THR A 82 -12.84 -7.50 -6.69
N ILE A 83 -12.08 -7.77 -5.62
CA ILE A 83 -11.03 -8.80 -5.61
C ILE A 83 -11.64 -10.18 -5.82
N GLN A 84 -12.70 -10.52 -5.08
CA GLN A 84 -13.38 -11.80 -5.20
C GLN A 84 -13.96 -12.03 -6.60
N GLU A 85 -14.60 -11.01 -7.18
CA GLU A 85 -15.14 -11.09 -8.53
C GLU A 85 -14.05 -11.33 -9.59
N ARG A 86 -12.92 -10.62 -9.49
CA ARG A 86 -11.79 -10.81 -10.40
C ARG A 86 -11.15 -12.19 -10.27
N ILE A 87 -11.00 -12.70 -9.04
CA ILE A 87 -10.50 -14.06 -8.80
C ILE A 87 -11.46 -15.07 -9.45
N ALA A 88 -12.77 -14.94 -9.20
CA ALA A 88 -13.77 -15.84 -9.78
C ALA A 88 -13.76 -15.84 -11.32
N GLN A 89 -13.60 -14.67 -11.94
CA GLN A 89 -13.47 -14.55 -13.41
C GLN A 89 -12.19 -15.22 -13.94
N ALA A 90 -11.06 -15.03 -13.26
CA ALA A 90 -9.79 -15.65 -13.65
C ALA A 90 -9.82 -17.18 -13.51
N THR A 91 -10.36 -17.70 -12.40
CA THR A 91 -10.51 -19.14 -12.17
C THR A 91 -11.47 -19.79 -13.19
N GLN A 92 -12.52 -19.09 -13.63
CA GLN A 92 -13.40 -19.59 -14.69
C GLN A 92 -12.73 -19.62 -16.07
N GLN A 93 -11.84 -18.66 -16.39
CA GLN A 93 -11.08 -18.68 -17.64
C GLN A 93 -10.08 -19.83 -17.69
N GLU A 94 -9.35 -20.11 -16.61
CA GLU A 94 -8.44 -21.26 -16.53
C GLU A 94 -9.16 -22.61 -16.71
N GLY A 95 -10.39 -22.73 -16.22
CA GLY A 95 -11.23 -23.90 -16.47
C GLY A 95 -11.63 -24.09 -17.95
N ARG A 96 -11.77 -23.00 -18.72
CA ARG A 96 -12.12 -23.04 -20.15
C ARG A 96 -10.92 -23.39 -21.05
N HIS A 97 -9.69 -23.14 -20.60
CA HIS A 97 -8.47 -23.56 -21.32
C HIS A 97 -8.05 -25.02 -21.05
N ARG A 98 -8.78 -25.73 -20.17
CA ARG A 98 -8.65 -27.18 -19.94
C ARG A 98 -9.64 -27.97 -20.80
N PHE A 99 -9.63 -27.81 -22.12
CA PHE A 99 -10.17 -28.86 -22.98
C PHE A 99 -9.02 -29.79 -23.40
N PRO A 100 -9.15 -31.12 -23.20
CA PRO A 100 -8.15 -32.05 -23.71
C PRO A 100 -8.20 -31.97 -25.24
N TRP A 101 -7.01 -31.99 -25.85
CA TRP A 101 -6.83 -32.15 -27.29
C TRP A 101 -7.84 -33.15 -27.86
N PRO A 102 -8.57 -32.84 -28.95
CA PRO A 102 -9.43 -33.85 -29.57
C PRO A 102 -8.51 -34.88 -30.25
N LEU A 103 -8.40 -36.03 -29.60
CA LEU A 103 -8.11 -37.39 -30.10
C LEU A 103 -7.21 -37.58 -31.35
N ARG A 104 -6.20 -38.43 -31.13
CA ARG A 104 -5.54 -39.38 -32.08
C ARG A 104 -4.58 -38.83 -33.12
#